data_AF-A0A9Q3E9G9-F1
#
_entry.id   AF-A0A9Q3E9G9-F1
#
_cell.length_a   1.000
_cell.length_b   1.000
_cell.length_c   1.000
_cell.angle_alpha   90.00
_cell.angle_beta   90.00
_cell.angle_gamma   90.00
#
_symmetry.space_group_name_H-M   'P 1'
#
loop_
_entity.id
_entity.type
_entity.pdbx_description
1 polymer ?
#
loop_
_entity_poly.entity_id
_entity_poly.type
_entity_poly.pdbx_seq_one_letter_code
_entity_poly.pdbx_strand_id
1 'polypeptide(L)'
;MDWHIHKHHWWQRSQIHVSTMEKYSPTFGTKLSFSTAYHLQTDGLAERMINTLVDMVRRLCAYGLELKDCDGFTHDWGVFLLELELAYKTSIHASTNQTPAILEKGWNPKLTQDSLRKDLVEIHPTAASFKGMLDKAKKHAVRCMEDSFSYAKE
;
A
#
# COMPACT_ATOMS: atom_id res chain seq x y z
N MET A 1 9.03 26.89 8.31
CA MET A 1 7.60 26.61 8.55
C MET A 1 7.52 25.20 9.09
N ASP A 2 7.40 25.10 10.41
CA ASP A 2 7.55 23.88 11.19
C ASP A 2 6.43 22.87 10.91
N TRP A 3 6.81 21.74 10.30
CA TRP A 3 5.94 20.58 10.07
C TRP A 3 5.74 19.70 11.34
N HIS A 4 6.32 20.09 12.47
CA HIS A 4 6.34 19.26 13.68
C HIS A 4 5.14 19.46 14.62
N ILE A 5 4.35 20.52 14.48
CA ILE A 5 3.31 20.86 15.48
C ILE A 5 1.93 20.23 15.16
N HIS A 6 1.65 19.84 13.92
CA HIS A 6 0.30 19.43 13.51
C HIS A 6 -0.07 17.95 13.67
N LYS A 7 0.83 17.07 14.17
CA LYS A 7 0.51 15.64 14.35
C LYS A 7 -0.23 15.31 15.65
N HIS A 8 -0.31 16.23 16.61
CA HIS A 8 -0.80 15.93 17.96
C HIS A 8 -2.32 15.80 18.12
N HIS A 9 -3.12 16.18 17.12
CA HIS A 9 -4.59 16.22 17.24
C HIS A 9 -5.33 15.07 16.54
N TRP A 10 -4.65 14.24 15.74
CA TRP A 10 -5.30 13.26 14.86
C TRP A 10 -5.55 11.89 15.52
N TRP A 11 -5.07 11.68 16.74
CA TRP A 11 -5.06 10.36 17.40
C TRP A 11 -5.93 10.25 18.66
N GLN A 12 -6.70 11.28 19.01
CA GLN A 12 -7.68 11.15 20.09
C GLN A 12 -8.92 10.41 19.57
N ARG A 13 -8.95 9.10 19.83
CA ARG A 13 -10.09 8.22 19.56
C ARG A 13 -11.33 8.76 20.29
N SER A 14 -12.43 8.98 19.57
CA SER A 14 -13.68 9.46 20.16
C SER A 14 -14.17 8.53 21.27
N GLN A 15 -14.65 9.08 22.39
CA GLN A 15 -15.24 8.33 23.51
C GLN A 15 -16.41 7.44 23.07
N ILE A 16 -17.11 7.83 22.00
CA ILE A 16 -18.20 7.04 21.39
C ILE A 16 -17.64 5.79 20.71
N HIS A 17 -16.50 5.91 20.03
CA HIS A 17 -15.86 4.79 19.35
C HIS A 17 -15.27 3.78 20.35
N VAL A 18 -14.68 4.27 21.44
CA VAL A 18 -14.14 3.43 22.53
C VAL A 18 -15.25 2.60 23.20
N SER A 19 -16.34 3.26 23.63
CA SER A 19 -17.46 2.57 24.29
C SER A 19 -18.17 1.55 23.39
N THR A 20 -18.24 1.83 22.09
CA THR A 20 -18.75 0.86 21.11
C THR A 20 -17.84 -0.37 21.01
N MET A 21 -16.51 -0.18 20.90
CA MET A 21 -15.57 -1.30 20.82
C MET A 21 -15.57 -2.16 22.08
N GLU A 22 -15.62 -1.57 23.27
CA GLU A 22 -15.70 -2.32 24.54
C GLU A 22 -16.96 -3.19 24.62
N LYS A 23 -18.10 -2.68 24.12
CA LYS A 23 -19.36 -3.41 24.11
C LYS A 23 -19.33 -4.65 23.21
N TYR A 24 -18.69 -4.56 22.04
CA TYR A 24 -18.74 -5.63 21.03
C TYR A 24 -17.51 -6.57 21.04
N SER A 25 -16.34 -6.12 21.47
CA SER A 25 -15.10 -6.94 21.51
C SER A 25 -15.29 -8.32 22.18
N PRO A 26 -16.01 -8.45 23.32
CA PRO A 26 -16.24 -9.74 23.96
C PRO A 26 -17.08 -10.71 23.10
N THR A 27 -17.99 -10.21 22.27
CA THR A 27 -18.83 -11.08 21.41
C THR A 27 -18.02 -11.76 20.30
N PHE A 28 -16.92 -11.15 19.88
CA PHE A 28 -15.99 -11.73 18.90
C PHE A 28 -14.82 -12.48 19.57
N GLY A 29 -14.82 -12.60 20.90
CA GLY A 29 -13.73 -13.26 21.65
C GLY A 29 -12.40 -12.51 21.60
N THR A 30 -12.40 -11.22 21.23
CA THR A 30 -11.18 -10.41 21.13
C THR A 30 -10.96 -9.62 22.42
N LYS A 31 -9.70 -9.53 22.87
CA LYS A 31 -9.31 -8.70 24.01
C LYS A 31 -8.86 -7.33 23.51
N LEU A 32 -9.56 -6.29 23.91
CA LEU A 32 -9.23 -4.92 23.53
C LEU A 32 -7.98 -4.44 24.28
N SER A 33 -7.01 -3.89 23.55
CA SER A 33 -5.82 -3.26 24.10
C SER A 33 -5.64 -1.92 23.41
N PHE A 34 -5.85 -0.83 24.17
CA PHE A 34 -5.65 0.52 23.66
C PHE A 34 -4.20 0.94 23.84
N SER A 35 -3.60 1.51 22.79
CA SER A 35 -2.37 2.28 22.93
C SER A 35 -2.66 3.54 23.74
N THR A 36 -1.79 3.85 24.70
CA THR A 36 -1.86 5.12 25.44
C THR A 36 -1.16 6.20 24.61
N ALA A 37 -1.63 7.45 24.71
CA ALA A 37 -1.18 8.58 23.88
C ALA A 37 0.34 8.90 23.97
N TYR A 38 1.08 8.22 24.85
CA TYR A 38 2.52 8.42 25.07
C TYR A 38 3.34 7.12 24.99
N HIS A 39 2.78 6.01 24.50
CA HIS A 39 3.53 4.76 24.30
C HIS A 39 3.77 4.47 22.81
N LEU A 40 4.77 5.17 22.24
CA LEU A 40 5.30 4.93 20.88
C LEU A 40 5.81 3.49 20.67
N GLN A 41 6.15 2.79 21.75
CA GLN A 41 6.78 1.47 21.66
C GLN A 41 5.79 0.33 21.32
N THR A 42 4.51 0.48 21.65
CA THR A 42 3.49 -0.56 21.39
C THR A 42 2.92 -0.45 19.97
N ASP A 43 2.76 0.77 19.46
CA ASP A 43 2.14 1.04 18.15
C ASP A 43 3.18 1.29 17.04
N GLY A 44 4.46 1.44 17.37
CA GLY A 44 5.48 1.88 16.40
C GLY A 44 5.66 1.02 15.15
N LEU A 45 5.40 -0.29 15.22
CA LEU A 45 5.41 -1.16 14.04
C LEU A 45 4.19 -0.91 13.14
N ALA A 46 3.00 -0.78 13.74
CA ALA A 46 1.79 -0.46 13.01
C ALA A 46 1.84 0.97 12.44
N GLU A 47 2.36 1.94 13.19
CA GLU A 47 2.57 3.31 12.72
C GLU A 47 3.52 3.37 11.51
N ARG A 48 4.64 2.64 11.54
CA ARG A 48 5.55 2.53 10.39
C ARG A 48 4.85 1.91 9.19
N MET A 49 4.14 0.80 9.39
CA MET A 49 3.36 0.15 8.34
C MET A 49 2.32 1.08 7.72
N ILE A 50 1.53 1.77 8.55
CA ILE A 50 0.51 2.73 8.11
C ILE A 50 1.17 3.86 7.32
N ASN A 51 2.30 4.40 7.79
CA ASN A 51 3.01 5.45 7.06
C ASN A 51 3.48 4.99 5.67
N THR A 52 4.03 3.78 5.55
CA THR A 52 4.40 3.20 4.25
C THR A 52 3.20 3.07 3.33
N LEU A 53 2.08 2.52 3.81
CA LEU A 53 0.87 2.36 3.01
C LEU A 53 0.31 3.72 2.55
N VAL A 54 0.28 4.72 3.42
CA VAL A 54 -0.19 6.05 3.07
C VAL A 54 0.74 6.70 2.04
N ASP A 55 2.06 6.52 2.14
CA ASP A 55 3.01 7.01 1.13
C ASP A 55 2.78 6.36 -0.24
N MET A 56 2.59 5.03 -0.28
CA MET A 56 2.27 4.30 -1.51
C MET A 56 0.97 4.83 -2.15
N VAL A 57 -0.08 5.06 -1.36
CA VAL A 57 -1.35 5.61 -1.86
C VAL A 57 -1.14 7.02 -2.39
N ARG A 58 -0.38 7.88 -1.70
CA ARG A 58 -0.10 9.25 -2.17
C ARG A 58 0.60 9.25 -3.53
N ARG A 59 1.60 8.38 -3.71
CA ARG A 59 2.34 8.26 -4.97
C ARG A 59 1.45 7.74 -6.10
N LEU A 60 0.60 6.74 -5.83
CA LEU A 60 -0.35 6.26 -6.83
C LEU A 60 -1.40 7.30 -7.19
N CYS A 61 -1.93 8.05 -6.22
CA CYS A 61 -2.87 9.14 -6.50
C CYS A 61 -2.22 10.26 -7.33
N ALA A 62 -0.95 10.59 -7.05
CA ALA A 62 -0.19 11.53 -7.87
C ALA A 62 0.01 11.01 -9.30
N TYR A 63 0.31 9.72 -9.46
CA TYR A 63 0.49 9.08 -10.77
C TYR A 63 -0.82 8.96 -11.57
N GLY A 64 -1.94 8.63 -10.91
CA GLY A 64 -3.27 8.55 -11.53
C GLY A 64 -3.78 9.88 -12.08
N LEU A 65 -3.29 11.02 -11.56
CA LEU A 65 -3.55 12.35 -12.13
C LEU A 65 -2.80 12.60 -13.45
N GLU A 66 -1.66 11.93 -13.66
CA GLU A 66 -0.86 12.01 -14.89
C GLU A 66 -1.26 10.96 -15.92
N LEU A 67 -1.84 9.84 -15.48
CA LEU A 67 -2.25 8.72 -16.33
C LEU A 67 -3.66 8.94 -16.88
N LYS A 68 -3.76 9.81 -17.90
CA LYS A 68 -4.94 9.88 -18.76
C LYS A 68 -4.85 8.79 -19.81
N ASP A 69 -5.82 7.89 -19.84
CA ASP A 69 -5.99 7.00 -20.99
C ASP A 69 -6.25 7.80 -22.26
N CYS A 70 -6.08 7.16 -23.42
CA CYS A 70 -6.38 7.71 -24.75
C CYS A 70 -7.81 8.31 -24.84
N ASP A 71 -8.72 7.85 -23.98
CA ASP A 71 -10.13 8.23 -23.91
C ASP A 71 -10.42 9.29 -22.82
N GLY A 72 -9.39 9.79 -22.12
CA GLY A 72 -9.53 10.89 -21.14
C GLY A 72 -10.06 10.48 -19.77
N PHE A 73 -10.18 9.19 -19.47
CA PHE A 73 -10.58 8.70 -18.15
C PHE A 73 -9.44 8.84 -17.13
N THR A 74 -9.69 9.61 -16.07
CA THR A 74 -8.90 9.58 -14.84
C THR A 74 -9.35 8.34 -14.05
N HIS A 75 -8.46 7.38 -13.86
CA HIS A 75 -8.78 6.21 -13.06
C HIS A 75 -9.04 6.60 -11.60
N ASP A 76 -10.15 6.13 -11.04
CA ASP A 76 -10.50 6.34 -9.63
C ASP A 76 -9.50 5.61 -8.72
N TRP A 77 -9.11 6.24 -7.61
CA TRP A 77 -8.13 5.71 -6.66
C TRP A 77 -8.56 4.34 -6.10
N GLY A 78 -9.87 4.08 -6.04
CA GLY A 78 -10.43 2.80 -5.63
C GLY A 78 -10.00 1.61 -6.51
N VAL A 79 -9.77 1.84 -7.81
CA VAL A 79 -9.30 0.79 -8.74
C VAL A 79 -7.84 0.43 -8.45
N PHE A 80 -7.02 1.42 -8.08
CA PHE A 80 -5.61 1.23 -7.77
C PHE A 80 -5.35 0.59 -6.39
N LEU A 81 -6.34 0.57 -5.49
CA LEU A 81 -6.18 -0.08 -4.18
C LEU A 81 -5.81 -1.55 -4.29
N LEU A 82 -6.43 -2.28 -5.22
CA LEU A 82 -6.15 -3.70 -5.43
C LEU A 82 -4.71 -3.93 -5.93
N GLU A 83 -4.25 -3.07 -6.84
CA GLU A 83 -2.89 -3.12 -7.36
C GLU A 83 -1.86 -2.78 -6.28
N LEU A 84 -2.15 -1.76 -5.45
CA LEU A 84 -1.31 -1.37 -4.32
C LEU A 84 -1.20 -2.49 -3.29
N GLU A 85 -2.33 -3.12 -2.93
CA GLU A 85 -2.36 -4.22 -1.97
C GLU A 85 -1.50 -5.39 -2.46
N LEU A 86 -1.60 -5.71 -3.74
CA LEU A 86 -0.82 -6.77 -4.37
C LEU A 86 0.68 -6.42 -4.42
N ALA A 87 1.01 -5.19 -4.78
CA ALA A 87 2.39 -4.69 -4.78
C ALA A 87 3.00 -4.75 -3.38
N TYR A 88 2.27 -4.29 -2.36
CA TYR A 88 2.71 -4.35 -0.97
C TYR A 88 2.95 -5.79 -0.51
N LYS A 89 1.98 -6.69 -0.74
CA LYS A 89 2.07 -8.10 -0.31
C LYS A 89 3.19 -8.90 -0.96
N THR A 90 3.61 -8.50 -2.16
CA THR A 90 4.67 -9.16 -2.94
C THR A 90 6.03 -8.45 -2.81
N SER A 91 6.09 -7.29 -2.15
CA SER A 91 7.33 -6.57 -1.88
C SER A 91 8.10 -7.17 -0.71
N ILE A 92 9.43 -7.17 -0.78
CA ILE A 92 10.28 -7.62 0.32
C ILE A 92 10.38 -6.50 1.34
N HIS A 93 10.04 -6.78 2.60
CA HIS A 93 10.12 -5.77 3.66
C HIS A 93 11.50 -5.80 4.33
N ALA A 94 12.08 -4.62 4.56
CA ALA A 94 13.39 -4.49 5.20
C ALA A 94 13.45 -5.05 6.64
N SER A 95 12.32 -5.07 7.36
CA SER A 95 12.26 -5.58 8.73
C SER A 95 12.29 -7.11 8.82
N THR A 96 11.78 -7.81 7.80
CA THR A 96 11.63 -9.27 7.81
C THR A 96 12.45 -9.97 6.74
N ASN A 97 13.01 -9.22 5.78
CA ASN A 97 13.69 -9.72 4.58
C ASN A 97 12.86 -10.74 3.77
N GLN A 98 11.54 -10.72 3.95
CA GLN A 98 10.59 -11.59 3.25
C GLN A 98 9.37 -10.79 2.83
N THR A 99 8.61 -11.34 1.88
CA THR A 99 7.34 -10.76 1.46
C THR A 99 6.25 -11.08 2.49
N PRO A 100 5.31 -10.16 2.75
CA PRO A 100 4.19 -10.44 3.65
C PRO A 100 3.39 -11.68 3.25
N ALA A 101 3.20 -11.91 1.94
CA ALA A 101 2.47 -13.09 1.46
C ALA A 101 3.17 -14.42 1.80
N ILE A 102 4.52 -14.47 1.81
CA ILE A 102 5.26 -15.64 2.28
C ILE A 102 5.06 -15.84 3.79
N LEU A 103 5.12 -14.76 4.58
CA LEU A 103 4.98 -14.84 6.04
C LEU A 103 3.57 -15.23 6.48
N GLU A 104 2.54 -14.72 5.80
CA GLU A 104 1.14 -14.98 6.14
C GLU A 104 0.61 -16.31 5.58
N LYS A 105 0.96 -16.62 4.32
CA LYS A 105 0.33 -17.72 3.56
C LYS A 105 1.32 -18.80 3.12
N GLY A 106 2.63 -18.55 3.20
CA GLY A 106 3.66 -19.48 2.74
C GLY A 106 3.92 -19.49 1.24
N TRP A 107 3.25 -18.64 0.45
CA TRP A 107 3.45 -18.54 -1.01
C TRP A 107 3.14 -17.13 -1.53
N ASN A 108 3.84 -16.73 -2.59
CA ASN A 108 3.57 -15.49 -3.30
C ASN A 108 2.58 -15.73 -4.46
N PRO A 109 1.56 -14.87 -4.61
CA PRO A 109 0.68 -14.93 -5.77
C PRO A 109 1.48 -14.72 -7.06
N LYS A 110 1.34 -15.65 -8.00
CA LYS A 110 1.93 -15.51 -9.33
C LYS A 110 1.18 -14.40 -10.06
N LEU A 111 1.88 -13.33 -10.40
CA LEU A 111 1.28 -12.25 -11.18
C LEU A 111 1.08 -12.74 -12.62
N THR A 112 0.06 -12.22 -13.29
CA THR A 112 -0.16 -12.50 -14.72
C THR A 112 1.11 -12.24 -15.52
N GLN A 113 1.84 -11.17 -15.21
CA GLN A 113 3.14 -10.83 -15.78
C GLN A 113 4.23 -11.90 -15.60
N ASP A 114 4.20 -12.67 -14.51
CA ASP A 114 5.18 -13.74 -14.27
C ASP A 114 4.85 -15.00 -15.08
N SER A 115 3.59 -15.13 -15.50
CA SER A 115 3.08 -16.26 -16.31
C SER A 115 2.96 -15.92 -17.80
N LEU A 116 3.05 -14.64 -18.17
CA LEU A 116 3.14 -14.20 -19.56
C LEU A 116 4.45 -14.72 -20.15
N ARG A 117 4.35 -15.60 -21.15
CA ARG A 117 5.53 -16.02 -21.93
C ARG A 117 6.21 -14.78 -22.50
N LYS A 118 7.54 -14.69 -22.39
CA LYS A 118 8.32 -13.63 -23.06
C LYS A 118 8.06 -13.61 -24.57
N ASP A 119 7.69 -14.78 -25.11
CA ASP A 119 7.45 -15.05 -26.53
C ASP A 119 5.96 -14.95 -26.89
N LEU A 120 5.24 -13.97 -26.34
CA LEU A 120 3.86 -13.68 -26.75
C LEU A 120 3.87 -13.10 -28.16
N VAL A 121 3.26 -13.82 -29.10
CA VAL A 121 2.94 -13.31 -30.44
C VAL A 121 2.00 -12.12 -30.26
N GLU A 122 2.38 -10.95 -30.76
CA GLU A 122 1.52 -9.76 -30.74
C GLU A 122 0.33 -9.99 -31.69
N ILE A 123 -0.80 -10.42 -31.13
CA ILE A 123 -2.00 -10.73 -31.92
C ILE A 123 -2.72 -9.43 -32.35
N HIS A 124 -2.56 -8.35 -31.59
CA HIS A 124 -3.30 -7.10 -31.83
C HIS A 124 -2.49 -5.85 -31.42
N PRO A 125 -2.49 -4.76 -32.22
CA PRO A 125 -1.73 -3.55 -31.93
C PRO A 125 -2.11 -2.88 -30.59
N THR A 126 -3.38 -2.95 -30.18
CA THR A 126 -3.83 -2.47 -28.86
C THR A 126 -3.21 -3.26 -27.70
N ALA A 127 -3.02 -4.57 -27.86
CA ALA A 127 -2.41 -5.40 -26.83
C ALA A 127 -0.91 -5.07 -26.64
N ALA A 128 -0.22 -4.71 -27.73
CA ALA A 128 1.16 -4.23 -27.68
C ALA A 128 1.28 -2.89 -26.93
N SER A 129 0.37 -1.94 -27.21
CA SER A 129 0.30 -0.65 -26.49
C SER A 129 0.03 -0.86 -24.99
N PHE A 130 -0.93 -1.72 -24.65
CA PHE A 130 -1.28 -2.03 -23.27
C PHE A 130 -0.14 -2.73 -22.50
N LYS A 131 0.57 -3.66 -23.14
CA LYS A 131 1.80 -4.27 -22.57
C LYS A 131 2.85 -3.21 -22.26
N GLY A 132 3.11 -2.30 -23.21
CA GLY A 132 4.06 -1.20 -23.01
C GLY A 132 3.63 -0.25 -21.88
N MET A 133 2.33 -0.02 -21.72
CA MET A 133 1.77 0.75 -20.61
C MET A 133 1.99 0.06 -19.27
N LEU A 134 1.68 -1.23 -19.15
CA LEU A 134 1.89 -2.02 -17.94
C LEU A 134 3.38 -2.09 -17.55
N ASP A 135 4.28 -2.24 -18.52
CA ASP A 135 5.72 -2.26 -18.27
C ASP A 135 6.23 -0.91 -17.75
N LYS A 136 5.68 0.21 -18.27
CA LYS A 136 6.01 1.57 -17.78
C LYS A 136 5.47 1.80 -16.36
N ALA A 137 4.22 1.43 -16.11
CA ALA A 137 3.60 1.55 -14.79
C ALA A 137 4.36 0.72 -13.74
N LYS A 138 4.77 -0.50 -14.08
CA LYS A 138 5.59 -1.35 -13.20
C LYS A 138 6.93 -0.71 -12.88
N LYS A 139 7.66 -0.22 -13.88
CA LYS A 139 8.96 0.45 -13.67
C LYS A 139 8.80 1.68 -12.78
N HIS A 140 7.71 2.42 -12.95
CA HIS A 140 7.40 3.57 -12.11
C HIS A 140 7.11 3.13 -10.66
N ALA A 141 6.28 2.11 -10.46
CA ALA A 141 5.96 1.59 -9.13
C ALA A 141 7.20 1.06 -8.37
N VAL A 142 8.09 0.34 -9.06
CA VAL A 142 9.37 -0.14 -8.47
C VAL A 142 10.24 1.04 -8.06
N ARG A 143 10.39 2.04 -8.93
CA ARG A 143 11.16 3.26 -8.63
C ARG A 143 10.58 4.03 -7.43
N CYS A 144 9.25 4.18 -7.39
CA CYS A 144 8.58 4.80 -6.26
C CYS A 144 8.88 4.06 -4.95
N MET A 145 8.94 2.74 -5.00
CA MET A 145 9.24 1.91 -3.83
C MET A 145 10.71 2.06 -3.39
N GLU A 146 11.65 2.05 -4.32
CA GLU A 146 13.07 2.31 -4.07
C GLU A 146 13.28 3.70 -3.43
N ASP A 147 12.64 4.72 -4.00
CA ASP A 147 12.68 6.08 -3.48
C ASP A 147 12.10 6.14 -2.05
N SER A 148 10.94 5.51 -1.78
CA SER A 148 10.37 5.42 -0.43
C SER A 148 11.33 4.75 0.56
N PHE A 149 12.07 3.73 0.15
CA PHE A 149 13.06 3.07 1.00
C PHE A 149 14.30 3.94 1.25
N SER A 150 14.77 4.72 0.27
CA SER A 150 15.88 5.66 0.48
C SER A 150 15.50 6.79 1.44
N TYR A 151 14.28 7.34 1.31
CA TYR A 151 13.78 8.38 2.22
C TYR A 151 13.57 7.88 3.66
N ALA A 152 13.34 6.58 3.86
CA ALA A 152 13.19 5.99 5.19
C ALA A 152 14.53 5.71 5.91
N LYS A 153 15.66 5.87 5.21
CA LYS A 153 17.01 5.58 5.70
C LYS A 153 17.77 6.83 6.18
N GLU A 154 17.35 8.02 5.74
CA GLU A 154 17.75 9.33 6.28
C GLU A 154 16.88 9.70 7.49
#